data_AF-A0A545AM63-F1
#
_entry.id   AF-A0A545AM63-F1
#
_cell.length_a   1.000
_cell.length_b   1.000
_cell.length_c   1.000
_cell.angle_alpha   90.00
_cell.angle_beta   90.00
_cell.angle_gamma   90.00
#
_symmetry.space_group_name_H-M   'P 1'
#
loop_
_entity.id
_entity.type
_entity.pdbx_description
1 polymer ?
#
loop_
_entity_poly.entity_id
_entity_poly.type
_entity_poly.pdbx_seq_one_letter_code
_entity_poly.pdbx_strand_id
1 'polypeptide(L)' 'MAVTDPVRTNFRPPGWTRNATTEDVDTAHRILPMHAPTESSRGCCASALHLINAPAWPCEQYLWAKAVIDAAERQEI' A
#
# COMPACT_ATOMS: atom_id res chain seq x y z
N MET A 1 -6.62 -1.66 -37.88
CA MET A 1 -7.07 -1.57 -36.48
C MET A 1 -5.89 -1.92 -35.62
N ALA A 2 -5.25 -0.92 -34.98
CA ALA A 2 -4.14 -1.18 -34.08
C ALA A 2 -4.72 -1.78 -32.80
N VAL A 3 -4.37 -3.03 -32.51
CA VAL A 3 -4.62 -3.65 -31.21
C VAL A 3 -3.64 -2.96 -30.28
N THR A 4 -4.12 -1.99 -29.49
CA THR A 4 -3.35 -1.46 -28.37
C THR A 4 -3.06 -2.61 -27.43
N ASP A 5 -1.79 -2.99 -27.32
CA ASP A 5 -1.31 -3.83 -26.23
C ASP A 5 -1.87 -3.27 -24.91
N PRO A 6 -2.50 -4.10 -24.06
CA PRO A 6 -2.85 -3.63 -22.72
C PRO A 6 -1.55 -3.19 -22.06
N VAL A 7 -1.50 -1.93 -21.61
CA VAL A 7 -0.38 -1.38 -20.84
C VAL A 7 -0.03 -2.40 -19.78
N ARG A 8 1.11 -3.08 -19.95
CA ARG A 8 1.62 -4.04 -18.97
C ARG A 8 2.05 -3.22 -17.76
N THR A 9 1.13 -3.08 -16.82
CA THR A 9 1.34 -2.41 -15.55
C THR A 9 2.38 -3.21 -14.76
N ASN A 10 3.52 -2.57 -14.51
CA ASN A 10 4.74 -3.22 -14.00
C ASN A 10 5.15 -2.71 -12.62
N PHE A 11 4.25 -2.02 -11.92
CA PHE A 11 4.56 -1.59 -10.57
C PHE A 11 4.68 -2.80 -9.64
N ARG A 12 5.87 -2.96 -9.03
CA ARG A 12 6.13 -3.93 -7.98
C ARG A 12 6.36 -3.17 -6.68
N PRO A 13 5.51 -3.33 -5.66
CA PRO A 13 5.70 -2.66 -4.39
C PRO A 13 7.02 -3.09 -3.73
N PRO A 14 7.69 -2.22 -2.97
CA PRO A 14 8.87 -2.58 -2.20
C PRO A 14 8.57 -3.78 -1.27
N GLY A 15 9.45 -4.78 -1.27
CA GLY A 15 9.28 -5.98 -0.44
C GLY A 15 8.29 -7.02 -0.98
N TRP A 16 7.66 -6.79 -2.14
CA TRP A 16 6.74 -7.75 -2.77
C TRP A 16 7.40 -8.55 -3.89
N THR A 17 6.97 -9.80 -4.04
CA THR A 17 7.52 -10.74 -5.04
C THR A 17 6.82 -10.68 -6.40
N ARG A 18 5.66 -10.01 -6.48
CA ARG A 18 4.84 -9.89 -7.69
C ARG A 18 4.45 -8.43 -7.96
N ASN A 19 4.06 -8.17 -9.21
CA ASN A 19 3.48 -6.88 -9.59
C ASN A 19 2.14 -6.70 -8.85
N ALA A 20 1.80 -5.45 -8.58
CA ALA A 20 0.53 -5.08 -7.98
C ALA A 20 -0.62 -5.31 -8.98
N THR A 21 -1.80 -5.59 -8.45
CA THR A 21 -3.05 -5.77 -9.19
C THR A 21 -4.10 -4.78 -8.70
N THR A 22 -5.23 -4.68 -9.40
CA THR A 22 -6.39 -3.88 -8.96
C THR A 22 -6.91 -4.32 -7.58
N GLU A 23 -6.85 -5.61 -7.25
CA GLU A 23 -7.22 -6.12 -5.93
C GLU A 23 -6.29 -5.60 -4.81
N ASP A 24 -5.01 -5.35 -5.13
CA ASP A 24 -4.09 -4.74 -4.19
C ASP A 24 -4.44 -3.27 -3.93
N VAL A 25 -4.96 -2.55 -4.94
CA VAL A 25 -5.43 -1.17 -4.80
C VAL A 25 -6.62 -1.11 -3.83
N ASP A 26 -7.60 -1.99 -4.02
CA ASP A 26 -8.74 -2.11 -3.10
C ASP A 26 -8.29 -2.43 -1.67
N THR A 27 -7.31 -3.31 -1.54
CA THR A 27 -6.72 -3.69 -0.25
C THR A 27 -5.96 -2.52 0.38
N ALA A 28 -5.17 -1.80 -0.41
CA ALA A 28 -4.40 -0.64 0.02
C ALA A 28 -5.31 0.46 0.57
N HIS A 29 -6.43 0.75 -0.09
CA HIS A 29 -7.40 1.73 0.40
C HIS A 29 -8.00 1.36 1.77
N ARG A 30 -8.14 0.05 2.07
CA ARG A 30 -8.62 -0.42 3.37
C ARG A 30 -7.52 -0.39 4.44
N ILE A 31 -6.29 -0.76 4.08
CA ILE A 31 -5.15 -0.83 5.00
C ILE A 31 -4.63 0.55 5.40
N LEU A 32 -4.54 1.49 4.46
CA LEU A 32 -3.93 2.79 4.69
C LEU A 32 -4.50 3.52 5.93
N PRO A 33 -5.82 3.69 6.11
CA PRO A 33 -6.38 4.34 7.29
C PRO A 33 -6.20 3.53 8.58
N MET A 34 -6.13 2.19 8.51
CA MET A 34 -5.92 1.33 9.69
C MET A 34 -4.51 1.45 10.27
N HIS A 35 -3.54 1.87 9.47
CA HIS A 35 -2.13 1.98 9.86
C HIS A 35 -1.65 3.44 10.02
N ALA A 36 -2.47 4.43 9.64
CA ALA A 36 -2.18 5.84 9.86
C ALA A 36 -2.19 6.15 11.37
N PRO A 37 -1.27 7.00 11.88
CA PRO A 37 -1.16 7.28 13.30
C PRO A 37 -2.35 8.11 13.76
N THR A 38 -2.78 7.88 15.00
CA THR A 38 -3.72 8.75 15.72
C THR A 38 -2.95 9.59 16.74
N GLU A 39 -3.60 10.57 17.38
CA GLU A 39 -3.00 11.34 18.48
C GLU A 39 -2.47 10.42 19.61
N SER A 40 -3.16 9.31 19.85
CA SER A 40 -2.77 8.33 20.87
C SER A 40 -1.58 7.45 20.48
N SER A 41 -1.20 7.43 19.20
CA SER A 41 -0.20 6.50 18.67
C SER A 41 1.24 6.90 18.99
N ARG A 42 1.49 8.13 19.47
CA ARG A 42 2.81 8.64 19.93
C ARG A 42 3.97 8.39 18.94
N GLY A 43 3.72 8.53 17.64
CA GLY A 43 4.73 8.30 16.59
C GLY A 43 4.90 6.84 16.17
N CYS A 44 4.08 5.91 16.69
CA CYS A 44 4.01 4.53 16.26
C CYS A 44 2.83 4.26 15.33
N CYS A 45 2.83 3.11 14.67
CA CYS A 45 1.70 2.63 13.88
C CYS A 45 0.45 2.43 14.76
N ALA A 46 -0.73 2.79 14.24
CA ALA A 46 -1.99 2.70 14.98
C ALA A 46 -2.69 1.33 14.91
N SER A 47 -2.22 0.43 14.05
CA SER A 47 -2.91 -0.85 13.82
C SER A 47 -3.04 -1.66 15.11
N ALA A 48 -4.26 -2.11 15.41
CA ALA A 48 -4.53 -2.94 16.60
C ALA A 48 -3.99 -4.37 16.49
N LEU A 49 -3.43 -4.77 15.34
CA LEU A 49 -2.98 -6.13 15.05
C LEU A 49 -1.52 -6.40 15.46
N HIS A 50 -0.86 -5.44 16.10
CA HIS A 50 0.50 -5.65 16.58
C HIS A 50 0.51 -6.68 17.72
N LEU A 51 1.13 -7.84 17.47
CA LEU A 51 1.28 -8.93 18.44
C LEU A 51 2.31 -8.61 19.54
N ILE A 52 3.19 -7.65 19.28
CA ILE A 52 4.24 -7.19 20.20
C ILE A 52 4.19 -5.66 20.29
N ASN A 53 5.31 -4.97 20.14
CA ASN A 53 5.36 -3.52 20.07
C ASN A 53 4.92 -3.02 18.69
N ALA A 54 4.09 -1.99 18.68
CA ALA A 54 3.82 -1.24 17.47
C ALA A 54 5.13 -0.62 16.94
N PRO A 55 5.49 -0.82 15.67
CA PRO A 55 6.68 -0.22 15.08
C PRO A 55 6.51 1.30 14.99
N ALA A 56 7.65 2.00 14.85
CA ALA A 56 7.65 3.42 14.52
C ALA A 56 6.88 3.64 13.20
N TRP A 57 6.15 4.75 13.13
CA TRP A 57 5.46 5.16 11.92
C TRP A 57 6.40 6.00 11.03
N PRO A 58 6.37 5.84 9.69
CA PRO A 58 5.51 4.93 8.92
C PRO A 58 5.96 3.47 8.96
N CYS A 59 5.02 2.56 9.20
CA CYS A 59 5.29 1.12 9.17
C CYS A 59 5.23 0.56 7.73
N GLU A 60 5.74 -0.66 7.53
CA GLU A 60 5.84 -1.30 6.22
C GLU A 60 4.49 -1.39 5.48
N GLN A 61 3.40 -1.70 6.18
CA GLN A 61 2.05 -1.84 5.62
C GLN A 61 1.48 -0.49 5.18
N TYR A 62 1.77 0.58 5.93
CA TYR A 62 1.41 1.93 5.51
C TYR A 62 2.20 2.34 4.26
N LEU A 63 3.52 2.09 4.25
CA LEU A 63 4.39 2.39 3.11
C LEU A 63 3.96 1.61 1.86
N TRP A 64 3.64 0.32 2.01
CA TRP A 64 3.12 -0.51 0.94
C TRP A 64 1.80 0.04 0.39
N ALA A 65 0.82 0.30 1.26
CA ALA A 65 -0.51 0.77 0.84
C ALA A 65 -0.41 2.11 0.12
N LYS A 66 0.40 3.04 0.65
CA LYS A 66 0.65 4.33 0.01
C LYS A 66 1.28 4.15 -1.37
N ALA A 67 2.31 3.32 -1.49
CA ALA A 67 3.01 3.11 -2.75
C ALA A 67 2.10 2.48 -3.83
N VAL A 68 1.21 1.56 -3.45
CA VAL A 68 0.20 0.96 -4.35
C VAL A 68 -0.81 2.02 -4.81
N ILE A 69 -1.36 2.82 -3.91
CA ILE A 69 -2.33 3.87 -4.26
C ILE A 69 -1.69 4.91 -5.17
N ASP A 70 -0.50 5.41 -4.81
CA ASP A 70 0.21 6.40 -5.62
C ASP A 70 0.51 5.86 -7.03
N ALA A 71 0.82 4.56 -7.18
CA ALA A 71 1.02 3.92 -8.48
C ALA A 71 -0.28 3.75 -9.28
N ALA A 72 -1.39 3.43 -8.62
CA ALA A 72 -2.71 3.39 -9.27
C ALA A 72 -3.14 4.78 -9.78
N GLU A 73 -2.89 5.84 -9.00
CA GLU A 73 -3.16 7.23 -9.41
C GLU A 73 -2.34 7.65 -10.64
N ARG A 74 -1.11 7.11 -10.78
CA ARG A 74 -0.27 7.28 -11.98
C ARG A 74 -0.63 6.35 -13.14
N GLN A 75 -1.66 5.50 -12.99
CA GLN A 75 -2.09 4.50 -13.97
C GLN A 75 -0.99 3.45 -14.29
N GLU A 76 -0.19 3.10 -13.29
CA GLU A 76 0.91 2.12 -13.37
C GLU A 76 0.51 0.70 -12.91
N ILE A 77 -0.75 0.52 -12.47
CA ILE A 77 -1.38 -0.72 -11.98
C ILE A 77 -2.63 -1.06 -12.80
#